data_AF-A0A395J1G3-F1
#
_entry.id   AF-A0A395J1G3-F1
#
_cell.length_a   1.000
_cell.length_b   1.000
_cell.length_c   1.000
_cell.angle_alpha   90.00
_cell.angle_beta   90.00
_cell.angle_gamma   90.00
#
_symmetry.space_group_name_H-M   'P 1'
#
loop_
_entity.id
_entity.type
_entity.pdbx_description
1 polymer ?
#
loop_
_entity_poly.entity_id
_entity_poly.type
_entity_poly.pdbx_seq_one_letter_code
_entity_poly.pdbx_strand_id
1 'polypeptide(L)'
;MLPNGRKVHIAPSPEEAEILRRRLSAIEKDQPFDLVINGSPEHLDALRIAHTHHENRRQALKDKHGDAYDEFENVKSDLDALVSELHMLTDHSVALDANFSKYGYSAHLRTYDDRSGPSSSASSLYHGPDDHEKKDWAAEKRNGRIMKLYKKPTVRQYFHRGLLWRASGTTEVASFELFVDLLYVGILAINGDHAAENPTGYELLRFVITFIMSWKIWSDLALIISWFETDDIAQRISILFIMACLLGLTTNMLEAFENTYKMLIAFYLTARLFMGSYFLFLAWCIPMVRGMLIAQSIIIAIPSVLWIGSIHIDLPQRFAIIAIAILIDLTGTVGVIFLARGAKNISTRLGTWADRVFEFYPATNIEHKNRKNKRICDISLRLFGRRYHISKRRAFWP
;
A
#
# COMPACT_ATOMS: atom_id res chain seq x y z
N MET A 1 5.68 40.67 12.23
CA MET A 1 6.38 41.74 12.98
C MET A 1 5.33 42.72 13.48
N LEU A 2 5.46 43.19 14.71
CA LEU A 2 4.54 44.18 15.29
C LEU A 2 4.88 45.61 14.82
N PRO A 3 3.97 46.59 14.96
CA PRO A 3 4.17 47.99 14.56
C PRO A 3 5.42 48.64 15.17
N ASN A 4 5.83 48.17 16.35
CA ASN A 4 7.02 48.61 17.09
C ASN A 4 8.34 47.99 16.59
N GLY A 5 8.32 47.21 15.50
CA GLY A 5 9.50 46.53 14.96
C GLY A 5 9.89 45.25 15.71
N ARG A 6 9.16 44.86 16.76
CA ARG A 6 9.45 43.65 17.53
C ARG A 6 9.01 42.39 16.78
N LYS A 7 9.81 41.33 16.89
CA LYS A 7 9.50 39.99 16.40
C LYS A 7 8.83 39.20 17.52
N VAL A 8 7.66 38.63 17.21
CA VAL A 8 6.94 37.74 18.13
C VAL A 8 7.29 36.31 17.76
N HIS A 9 7.74 35.53 18.73
CA HIS A 9 8.07 34.12 18.55
C HIS A 9 6.88 33.26 18.97
N ILE A 10 6.53 32.25 18.17
CA ILE A 10 5.34 31.41 18.37
C ILE A 10 5.79 30.03 18.85
N ALA A 11 5.29 29.60 20.01
CA ALA A 11 5.53 28.26 20.55
C ALA A 11 4.32 27.33 20.31
N PRO A 12 4.50 26.09 19.83
CA PRO A 12 3.41 25.15 19.57
C PRO A 12 2.68 24.63 20.82
N SER A 13 3.38 24.53 21.95
CA SER A 13 2.84 24.01 23.22
C SER A 13 3.46 24.73 24.43
N PRO A 14 2.84 24.65 25.63
CA PRO A 14 3.35 25.29 26.85
C PRO A 14 4.72 24.75 27.29
N GLU A 15 4.96 23.45 27.13
CA GLU A 15 6.24 22.81 27.47
C GLU A 15 7.36 23.27 26.53
N GLU A 16 7.06 23.41 25.24
CA GLU A 16 8.00 23.92 24.25
C GLU A 16 8.26 25.42 24.38
N ALA A 17 7.30 26.18 24.93
CA ALA A 17 7.49 27.60 25.21
C ALA A 17 8.62 27.84 26.23
N GLU A 18 8.74 27.01 27.26
CA GLU A 18 9.83 27.11 28.24
C GLU A 18 11.19 26.81 27.62
N ILE A 19 11.25 25.81 26.74
CA ILE A 19 12.46 25.44 26.00
C ILE A 19 12.86 26.57 25.04
N LEU A 20 11.90 27.13 24.29
CA LEU A 20 12.13 28.24 23.37
C LEU A 20 12.59 29.49 24.13
N ARG A 21 12.00 29.78 25.30
CA ARG A 21 12.38 30.90 26.16
C ARG A 21 13.82 30.78 26.64
N ARG A 22 14.24 29.60 27.10
CA ARG A 22 15.64 29.34 27.50
C ARG A 22 16.60 29.54 26.32
N ARG A 23 16.23 29.06 25.13
CA ARG A 23 17.04 29.20 23.92
C ARG A 23 17.18 30.65 23.47
N LEU A 24 16.09 31.41 23.44
CA LEU A 24 16.07 32.82 23.04
C LEU A 24 16.83 33.70 24.04
N SER A 25 16.71 33.43 25.35
CA SER A 25 17.48 34.15 26.38
C SER A 25 19.00 33.92 26.31
N ALA A 26 19.44 32.82 25.69
CA ALA A 26 20.85 32.53 25.48
C ALA A 26 21.43 33.22 24.22
N ILE A 27 20.59 33.47 23.22
CA ILE A 27 20.98 34.00 21.90
C ILE A 27 20.84 35.53 21.83
N GLU A 28 19.78 36.10 22.40
CA GLU A 28 19.48 37.54 22.38
C GLU A 28 19.45 38.09 23.81
N LYS A 29 20.63 38.38 24.38
CA LYS A 29 20.77 38.87 25.77
C LYS A 29 20.26 40.30 25.99
N ASP A 30 20.20 41.13 24.95
CA ASP A 30 19.95 42.58 25.06
C ASP A 30 18.67 43.06 24.34
N GLN A 31 17.80 42.17 23.83
CA GLN A 31 16.53 42.55 23.19
C GLN A 31 15.33 41.92 23.90
N PRO A 32 14.29 42.71 24.26
CA PRO A 32 13.04 42.14 24.79
C PRO A 32 12.30 41.41 23.66
N PHE A 33 12.18 40.09 23.79
CA PHE A 33 11.41 39.23 22.87
C PHE A 33 10.04 38.88 23.46
N ASP A 34 8.99 38.97 22.64
CA ASP A 34 7.64 38.56 23.02
C ASP A 34 7.41 37.12 22.55
N LEU A 35 7.20 36.20 23.49
CA LEU A 35 6.93 34.78 23.23
C LEU A 35 5.47 34.49 23.50
N VAL A 36 4.76 33.98 22.50
CA VAL A 36 3.31 33.73 22.59
C VAL A 36 2.99 32.31 22.17
N ILE A 37 2.04 31.67 22.87
CA ILE A 37 1.60 30.30 22.59
C ILE A 37 0.65 30.29 21.39
N ASN A 38 0.86 29.35 20.47
CA ASN A 38 0.04 29.20 19.29
C ASN A 38 -1.44 28.98 19.64
N GLY A 39 -2.27 29.97 19.33
CA GLY A 39 -3.72 29.91 19.49
C GLY A 39 -4.21 30.51 20.82
N SER A 40 -3.33 31.11 21.62
CA SER A 40 -3.72 31.88 22.78
C SER A 40 -4.46 33.17 22.38
N PRO A 41 -5.24 33.79 23.29
CA PRO A 41 -5.85 35.10 23.05
C PRO A 41 -4.82 36.16 22.66
N GLU A 42 -3.64 36.11 23.29
CA GLU A 42 -2.50 36.99 22.99
C GLU A 42 -1.95 36.77 21.58
N HIS A 43 -1.95 35.52 21.06
CA HIS A 43 -1.51 35.23 19.70
C HIS A 43 -2.47 35.83 18.68
N LEU A 44 -3.77 35.67 18.92
CA LEU A 44 -4.81 36.21 18.05
C LEU A 44 -4.78 37.74 18.04
N ASP A 45 -4.56 38.37 19.18
CA ASP A 45 -4.45 39.83 19.27
C ASP A 45 -3.15 40.34 18.63
N ALA A 46 -2.03 39.65 18.79
CA ALA A 46 -0.79 39.98 18.09
C ALA A 46 -0.94 39.85 16.57
N LEU A 47 -1.65 38.83 16.08
CA LEU A 47 -1.97 38.66 14.66
C LEU A 47 -2.90 39.75 14.14
N ARG A 48 -3.95 40.10 14.89
CA ARG A 48 -4.84 41.21 14.53
C ARG A 48 -4.05 42.52 14.42
N ILE A 49 -3.23 42.85 15.42
CA ILE A 49 -2.41 44.07 15.41
C ILE A 49 -1.44 44.09 14.23
N ALA A 50 -0.76 42.97 13.96
CA ALA A 50 0.16 42.87 12.83
C ALA A 50 -0.59 43.01 11.49
N HIS A 51 -1.74 42.36 11.34
CA HIS A 51 -2.59 42.47 10.17
C HIS A 51 -3.02 43.91 9.92
N THR A 52 -3.59 44.60 10.92
CA THR A 52 -4.01 46.00 10.78
C THR A 52 -2.84 46.93 10.44
N HIS A 53 -1.66 46.70 11.03
CA HIS A 53 -0.46 47.47 10.71
C HIS A 53 0.00 47.28 9.26
N HIS A 54 0.02 46.04 8.79
CA HIS A 54 0.41 45.75 7.41
C HIS A 54 -0.63 46.26 6.41
N GLU A 55 -1.92 46.17 6.71
CA GLU A 55 -2.98 46.72 5.85
C GLU A 55 -2.92 48.25 5.79
N ASN A 56 -2.71 48.92 6.93
CA ASN A 56 -2.55 50.37 6.95
C ASN A 56 -1.29 50.82 6.18
N ARG A 57 -0.20 50.06 6.27
CA ARG A 57 1.03 50.34 5.52
C ARG A 57 0.84 50.11 4.02
N ARG A 58 0.08 49.07 3.65
CA ARG A 58 -0.32 48.78 2.27
C ARG A 58 -1.17 49.93 1.71
N GLN A 59 -2.17 50.38 2.46
CA GLN A 59 -3.00 51.51 2.08
C GLN A 59 -2.19 52.81 1.95
N ALA A 60 -1.28 53.09 2.89
CA ALA A 60 -0.41 54.27 2.80
C ALA A 60 0.54 54.22 1.58
N LEU A 61 1.02 53.03 1.19
CA LEU A 61 1.81 52.86 -0.03
C LEU A 61 0.96 53.05 -1.28
N LYS A 62 -0.29 52.57 -1.25
CA LYS A 62 -1.27 52.80 -2.33
C LYS A 62 -1.60 54.29 -2.48
N ASP A 63 -1.87 55.00 -1.39
CA ASP A 63 -2.18 56.43 -1.42
C ASP A 63 -0.97 57.27 -1.90
N LYS A 64 0.26 56.81 -1.61
CA LYS A 64 1.49 57.50 -2.00
C LYS A 64 1.90 57.27 -3.46
N HIS A 65 1.65 56.08 -4.00
CA HIS A 65 2.16 55.66 -5.30
C HIS A 65 1.07 55.39 -6.35
N GLY A 66 -0.20 55.45 -5.96
CA GLY A 66 -1.37 55.45 -6.84
C GLY A 66 -1.29 54.37 -7.93
N ASP A 67 -1.32 54.82 -9.18
CA ASP A 67 -1.37 53.99 -10.39
C ASP A 67 -0.17 53.01 -10.49
N ALA A 68 1.03 53.45 -10.08
CA ALA A 68 2.22 52.59 -10.09
C ALA A 68 2.17 51.46 -9.05
N TYR A 69 1.41 51.64 -7.95
CA TYR A 69 1.19 50.59 -6.96
C TYR A 69 0.20 49.55 -7.50
N ASP A 70 -0.86 49.98 -8.18
CA ASP A 70 -1.85 49.09 -8.77
C ASP A 70 -1.23 48.26 -9.92
N GLU A 71 -0.36 48.85 -10.75
CA GLU A 71 0.40 48.11 -11.76
C GLU A 71 1.32 47.05 -11.13
N PHE A 72 2.03 47.39 -10.04
CA PHE A 72 2.91 46.45 -9.35
C PHE A 72 2.15 45.29 -8.69
N GLU A 73 0.98 45.55 -8.08
CA GLU A 73 0.12 44.49 -7.52
C GLU A 73 -0.42 43.58 -8.62
N ASN A 74 -0.80 44.12 -9.79
CA ASN A 74 -1.23 43.32 -10.93
C ASN A 74 -0.11 42.42 -11.44
N VAL A 75 1.09 42.97 -11.67
CA VAL A 75 2.27 42.19 -12.10
C VAL A 75 2.64 41.11 -11.09
N LYS A 76 2.56 41.42 -9.79
CA LYS A 76 2.80 40.43 -8.73
C LYS A 76 1.75 39.33 -8.74
N SER A 77 0.46 39.68 -8.89
CA SER A 77 -0.63 38.71 -9.00
C SER A 77 -0.45 37.79 -10.21
N ASP A 78 -0.04 38.34 -11.36
CA ASP A 78 0.23 37.57 -12.58
C ASP A 78 1.44 36.64 -12.40
N LEU A 79 2.50 37.11 -11.73
CA LEU A 79 3.66 36.28 -11.39
C LEU A 79 3.29 35.15 -10.42
N ASP A 80 2.50 35.42 -9.39
CA ASP A 80 2.05 34.41 -8.43
C ASP A 80 1.16 33.36 -9.13
N ALA A 81 0.32 33.78 -10.08
CA ALA A 81 -0.49 32.87 -10.92
C ALA A 81 0.41 32.00 -11.83
N LEU A 82 1.39 32.61 -12.51
CA LEU A 82 2.34 31.88 -13.36
C LEU A 82 3.23 30.92 -12.57
N VAL A 83 3.67 31.28 -11.37
CA VAL A 83 4.43 30.40 -10.47
C VAL A 83 3.58 29.21 -10.03
N SER A 84 2.29 29.44 -9.76
CA SER A 84 1.34 28.36 -9.45
C SER A 84 1.18 27.40 -10.63
N GLU A 85 1.02 27.92 -11.86
CA GLU A 85 0.95 27.08 -13.07
C GLU A 85 2.27 26.34 -13.33
N LEU A 86 3.41 27.00 -13.14
CA LEU A 86 4.73 26.39 -13.31
C LEU A 86 4.94 25.25 -12.30
N HIS A 87 4.53 25.42 -11.04
CA HIS A 87 4.58 24.36 -10.03
C HIS A 87 3.66 23.20 -10.40
N MET A 88 2.44 23.48 -10.85
CA MET A 88 1.51 22.46 -11.35
C MET A 88 2.10 21.67 -12.52
N LEU A 89 2.79 22.33 -13.46
CA LEU A 89 3.42 21.69 -14.62
C LEU A 89 4.72 20.96 -14.26
N THR A 90 5.50 21.48 -13.31
CA THR A 90 6.78 20.88 -12.89
C THR A 90 6.56 19.60 -12.09
N ASP A 91 5.58 19.60 -11.17
CA ASP A 91 5.21 18.39 -10.43
C ASP A 91 4.55 17.33 -11.32
N HIS A 92 3.85 17.73 -12.39
CA HIS A 92 3.30 16.80 -13.38
C HIS A 92 4.34 16.23 -14.35
N SER A 93 5.33 17.02 -14.76
CA SER A 93 6.28 16.67 -15.83
C SER A 93 7.55 15.97 -15.32
N VAL A 94 8.04 16.31 -14.13
CA VAL A 94 9.38 15.86 -13.69
C VAL A 94 9.38 14.47 -13.03
N ALA A 95 8.24 13.95 -12.56
CA ALA A 95 8.21 12.66 -11.87
C ALA A 95 7.91 11.43 -12.76
N LEU A 96 7.40 11.59 -13.99
CA LEU A 96 6.95 10.42 -14.78
C LEU A 96 7.24 10.45 -16.29
N ASP A 97 7.41 11.59 -16.95
CA ASP A 97 7.30 11.63 -18.42
C ASP A 97 8.49 10.97 -19.16
N ALA A 98 9.64 10.87 -18.51
CA ALA A 98 10.85 10.30 -19.11
C ALA A 98 10.83 8.75 -19.27
N ASN A 99 9.92 8.02 -18.59
CA ASN A 99 9.93 6.53 -18.62
C ASN A 99 8.72 5.88 -19.30
N PHE A 100 7.61 6.60 -19.50
CA PHE A 100 6.38 6.04 -20.09
C PHE A 100 6.31 6.17 -21.62
N SER A 101 6.97 7.19 -22.19
CA SER A 101 7.09 7.38 -23.64
C SER A 101 7.85 6.24 -24.33
N LYS A 102 8.77 5.57 -23.61
CA LYS A 102 9.51 4.39 -24.10
C LYS A 102 8.62 3.16 -24.39
N TYR A 103 7.42 3.10 -23.80
CA TYR A 103 6.50 1.97 -23.96
C TYR A 103 5.17 2.34 -24.64
N GLY A 104 5.06 3.56 -25.19
CA GLY A 104 3.92 3.95 -26.04
C GLY A 104 2.59 4.18 -25.32
N TYR A 105 2.60 4.45 -24.01
CA TYR A 105 1.38 4.74 -23.25
C TYR A 105 1.35 6.19 -22.78
N SER A 106 0.44 7.00 -23.34
CA SER A 106 0.08 8.33 -22.83
C SER A 106 -1.05 8.18 -21.80
N ALA A 107 -0.70 7.95 -20.53
CA ALA A 107 -1.69 7.81 -19.46
C ALA A 107 -1.98 9.17 -18.81
N HIS A 108 -3.10 9.79 -19.18
CA HIS A 108 -3.61 11.01 -18.53
C HIS A 108 -4.19 10.63 -17.15
N LEU A 109 -3.45 10.92 -16.07
CA LEU A 109 -3.82 10.58 -14.70
C LEU A 109 -4.85 11.59 -14.15
N ARG A 110 -5.89 11.13 -13.44
CA ARG A 110 -6.80 11.99 -12.65
C ARG A 110 -6.95 11.41 -11.24
N THR A 111 -6.59 12.18 -10.23
CA THR A 111 -6.83 11.88 -8.80
C THR A 111 -8.13 12.54 -8.34
N TYR A 112 -8.96 11.82 -7.58
CA TYR A 112 -10.14 12.38 -6.90
C TYR A 112 -9.87 12.39 -5.39
N ASP A 113 -10.14 13.51 -4.73
CA ASP A 113 -10.14 13.63 -3.27
C ASP A 113 -11.58 13.46 -2.74
N ASP A 114 -11.81 12.44 -1.92
CA ASP A 114 -13.13 12.10 -1.32
C ASP A 114 -13.47 12.94 -0.06
N ARG A 115 -13.06 14.21 -0.02
CA ARG A 115 -13.46 15.14 1.07
C ARG A 115 -13.96 16.46 0.52
N SER A 116 -15.14 16.42 -0.09
CA SER A 116 -15.98 17.61 -0.25
C SER A 116 -17.44 17.26 0.08
N GLY A 117 -17.82 17.53 1.33
CA GLY A 117 -19.21 17.83 1.61
C GLY A 117 -19.61 19.13 0.90
N PRO A 118 -20.92 19.40 0.70
CA PRO A 118 -21.37 20.55 -0.06
C PRO A 118 -21.18 21.82 0.76
N SER A 119 -19.99 22.41 0.68
CA SER A 119 -19.70 23.74 1.17
C SER A 119 -18.83 24.46 0.15
N SER A 120 -19.46 25.40 -0.56
CA SER A 120 -18.87 26.61 -1.14
C SER A 120 -17.54 26.43 -1.90
N SER A 121 -17.65 26.27 -3.21
CA SER A 121 -16.57 26.11 -4.19
C SER A 121 -15.77 27.39 -4.46
N ALA A 122 -15.12 27.98 -3.44
CA ALA A 122 -14.31 29.19 -3.63
C ALA A 122 -13.02 29.29 -2.80
N SER A 123 -12.61 28.26 -2.05
CA SER A 123 -11.45 28.39 -1.15
C SER A 123 -10.57 27.14 -1.04
N SER A 124 -10.03 26.65 -2.15
CA SER A 124 -9.05 25.54 -2.11
C SER A 124 -8.00 25.59 -3.22
N LEU A 125 -7.36 26.76 -3.41
CA LEU A 125 -6.26 26.92 -4.39
C LEU A 125 -4.90 27.28 -3.75
N TYR A 126 -4.77 27.19 -2.43
CA TYR A 126 -3.48 27.26 -1.75
C TYR A 126 -3.03 25.85 -1.36
N HIS A 127 -2.11 25.25 -2.12
CA HIS A 127 -1.29 24.13 -1.65
C HIS A 127 0.12 24.67 -1.37
N GLY A 128 0.38 24.99 -0.10
CA GLY A 128 1.72 25.33 0.36
C GLY A 128 2.53 24.08 0.76
N PRO A 129 3.87 24.16 0.88
CA PRO A 129 4.72 23.06 1.36
C PRO A 129 4.24 22.47 2.71
N ASP A 130 3.60 23.31 3.52
CA ASP A 130 3.01 22.96 4.81
C ASP A 130 1.83 21.98 4.72
N ASP A 131 1.18 21.79 3.57
CA ASP A 131 0.05 20.84 3.45
C ASP A 131 0.51 19.39 3.36
N HIS A 132 1.71 19.14 2.81
CA HIS A 132 2.34 17.83 2.85
C HIS A 132 2.78 17.49 4.26
N GLU A 133 3.44 18.43 4.95
CA GLU A 133 3.73 18.26 6.37
C GLU A 133 2.43 18.10 7.17
N LYS A 134 1.42 18.94 7.03
CA LYS A 134 0.14 18.77 7.76
C LYS A 134 -0.56 17.45 7.44
N LYS A 135 -0.46 16.91 6.21
CA LYS A 135 -0.98 15.57 5.86
C LYS A 135 -0.19 14.47 6.55
N ASP A 136 1.14 14.56 6.58
CA ASP A 136 2.02 13.61 7.27
C ASP A 136 1.84 13.67 8.79
N TRP A 137 1.78 14.88 9.37
CA TRP A 137 1.46 15.14 10.78
C TRP A 137 0.02 14.73 11.15
N ALA A 138 -0.95 14.85 10.24
CA ALA A 138 -2.32 14.36 10.45
C ALA A 138 -2.43 12.83 10.31
N ALA A 139 -1.60 12.21 9.46
CA ALA A 139 -1.44 10.76 9.37
C ALA A 139 -0.77 10.21 10.64
N GLU A 140 0.28 10.87 11.15
CA GLU A 140 0.90 10.56 12.44
C GLU A 140 -0.07 10.73 13.61
N LYS A 141 -0.91 11.78 13.62
CA LYS A 141 -2.01 11.92 14.60
C LYS A 141 -3.08 10.82 14.47
N ARG A 142 -3.24 10.23 13.29
CA ARG A 142 -4.14 9.07 13.07
C ARG A 142 -3.61 7.82 13.78
N ASN A 143 -2.30 7.69 13.96
CA ASN A 143 -1.67 6.58 14.68
C ASN A 143 -2.00 6.57 16.18
N GLY A 144 -2.37 7.72 16.75
CA GLY A 144 -2.80 7.84 18.15
C GLY A 144 -4.30 7.62 18.38
N ARG A 145 -5.10 7.43 17.32
CA ARG A 145 -6.55 7.24 17.44
C ARG A 145 -6.86 5.74 17.44
N ILE A 146 -7.60 5.29 18.46
CA ILE A 146 -8.05 3.90 18.65
C ILE A 146 -8.41 3.28 17.28
N MET A 147 -7.64 2.27 16.86
CA MET A 147 -7.87 1.55 15.61
C MET A 147 -9.32 1.07 15.58
N LYS A 148 -10.04 1.36 14.48
CA LYS A 148 -11.42 0.92 14.33
C LYS A 148 -11.43 -0.62 14.30
N LEU A 149 -12.39 -1.21 15.01
CA LEU A 149 -12.61 -2.66 14.98
C LEU A 149 -12.96 -3.13 13.55
N TYR A 150 -13.69 -2.27 12.82
CA TYR A 150 -14.08 -2.49 11.44
C TYR A 150 -14.28 -1.16 10.71
N LYS A 151 -13.72 -1.05 9.51
CA LYS A 151 -13.90 0.00 8.51
C LYS A 151 -14.30 -0.73 7.23
N LYS A 152 -15.10 -0.06 6.41
CA LYS A 152 -15.47 -0.62 5.11
C LYS A 152 -14.19 -0.77 4.27
N PRO A 153 -13.88 -1.97 3.75
CA PRO A 153 -12.69 -2.17 2.94
C PRO A 153 -12.77 -1.30 1.69
N THR A 154 -11.69 -0.56 1.42
CA THR A 154 -11.56 0.33 0.27
C THR A 154 -10.55 -0.24 -0.72
N VAL A 155 -10.93 -0.26 -2.01
CA VAL A 155 -10.05 -0.71 -3.09
C VAL A 155 -9.00 0.37 -3.33
N ARG A 156 -7.71 0.03 -3.26
CA ARG A 156 -6.61 1.00 -3.38
C ARG A 156 -6.51 1.56 -4.80
N GLN A 157 -6.61 0.67 -5.79
CA GLN A 157 -6.49 1.00 -7.21
C GLN A 157 -7.40 0.08 -8.02
N TYR A 158 -8.05 0.61 -9.05
CA TYR A 158 -8.86 -0.19 -9.97
C TYR A 158 -8.81 0.39 -11.39
N PHE A 159 -8.96 -0.48 -12.37
CA PHE A 159 -9.16 -0.09 -13.77
C PHE A 159 -10.64 0.07 -14.06
N HIS A 160 -10.99 1.18 -14.71
CA HIS A 160 -12.30 1.41 -15.27
C HIS A 160 -12.15 2.02 -16.66
N ARG A 161 -12.70 1.36 -17.69
CA ARG A 161 -12.69 1.83 -19.10
C ARG A 161 -11.30 2.24 -19.63
N GLY A 162 -10.27 1.50 -19.27
CA GLY A 162 -8.89 1.77 -19.68
C GLY A 162 -8.16 2.86 -18.89
N LEU A 163 -8.84 3.49 -17.92
CA LEU A 163 -8.27 4.47 -17.00
C LEU A 163 -7.95 3.81 -15.65
N LEU A 164 -6.79 4.13 -15.08
CA LEU A 164 -6.38 3.68 -13.75
C LEU A 164 -6.82 4.72 -12.71
N TRP A 165 -7.67 4.30 -11.78
CA TRP A 165 -8.11 5.10 -10.64
C TRP A 165 -7.32 4.68 -9.41
N ARG A 166 -6.72 5.65 -8.70
CA ARG A 166 -5.87 5.44 -7.52
C ARG A 166 -6.34 6.34 -6.39
N ALA A 167 -6.55 5.76 -5.21
CA ALA A 167 -6.80 6.54 -3.99
C ALA A 167 -5.53 7.33 -3.59
N SER A 168 -5.66 8.60 -3.24
CA SER A 168 -4.56 9.52 -2.87
C SER A 168 -3.94 9.26 -1.49
N GLY A 169 -4.33 8.17 -0.82
CA GLY A 169 -3.84 7.82 0.51
C GLY A 169 -2.36 7.46 0.52
N THR A 170 -1.63 7.99 1.51
CA THR A 170 -0.24 7.62 1.82
C THR A 170 -0.17 6.10 1.99
N THR A 171 0.56 5.45 1.08
CA THR A 171 0.86 4.02 1.17
C THR A 171 1.93 3.84 2.22
N GLU A 172 1.57 3.92 3.50
CA GLU A 172 2.46 3.40 4.53
C GLU A 172 2.69 1.91 4.23
N VAL A 173 3.96 1.53 4.07
CA VAL A 173 4.36 0.13 3.91
C VAL A 173 4.06 -0.54 5.24
N ALA A 174 2.94 -1.24 5.31
CA ALA A 174 2.48 -1.76 6.57
C ALA A 174 3.50 -2.79 7.09
N SER A 175 4.00 -2.62 8.32
CA SER A 175 5.10 -3.41 8.87
C SER A 175 4.84 -4.93 8.85
N PHE A 176 3.57 -5.34 8.83
CA PHE A 176 3.17 -6.74 8.70
C PHE A 176 3.52 -7.35 7.33
N GLU A 177 3.55 -6.56 6.25
CA GLU A 177 3.92 -7.06 4.92
C GLU A 177 5.35 -7.57 4.90
N LEU A 178 6.24 -6.83 5.56
CA LEU A 178 7.64 -7.19 5.70
C LEU A 178 7.83 -8.43 6.58
N PHE A 179 7.00 -8.56 7.63
CA PHE A 179 6.99 -9.75 8.47
C PHE A 179 6.56 -11.01 7.69
N VAL A 180 5.48 -10.91 6.90
CA VAL A 180 5.01 -12.01 6.03
C VAL A 180 6.09 -12.44 5.03
N ASP A 181 6.79 -11.49 4.42
CA ASP A 181 7.86 -11.78 3.47
C ASP A 181 9.04 -12.50 4.15
N LEU A 182 9.43 -12.05 5.34
CA LEU A 182 10.50 -12.70 6.10
C LEU A 182 10.12 -14.13 6.51
N LEU A 183 8.87 -14.32 6.97
CA LEU A 183 8.34 -15.64 7.30
C LEU A 183 8.41 -16.57 6.09
N TYR A 184 7.93 -16.12 4.93
CA TYR A 184 7.94 -16.92 3.71
C TYR A 184 9.35 -17.31 3.26
N VAL A 185 10.32 -16.39 3.30
CA VAL A 185 11.72 -16.73 2.98
C VAL A 185 12.29 -17.75 3.98
N GLY A 186 11.94 -17.66 5.26
CA GLY A 186 12.31 -18.64 6.27
C GLY A 186 11.78 -20.04 5.95
N ILE A 187 10.53 -20.14 5.52
CA ILE A 187 9.90 -21.39 5.09
C ILE A 187 10.63 -21.99 3.88
N LEU A 188 10.97 -21.16 2.90
CA LEU A 188 11.67 -21.54 1.69
C LEU A 188 13.09 -22.06 1.99
N ALA A 189 13.77 -21.45 2.98
CA ALA A 189 15.06 -21.93 3.46
C ALA A 189 14.97 -23.31 4.12
N ILE A 190 14.01 -23.53 5.03
CA ILE A 190 13.81 -24.83 5.70
C ILE A 190 13.51 -25.93 4.68
N ASN A 191 12.60 -25.65 3.73
CA ASN A 191 12.24 -26.61 2.70
C ASN A 191 13.42 -26.95 1.78
N GLY A 192 14.22 -25.93 1.43
CA GLY A 192 15.40 -26.07 0.57
C GLY A 192 16.55 -26.83 1.23
N ASP A 193 16.82 -26.59 2.52
CA ASP A 193 17.87 -27.30 3.25
C ASP A 193 17.60 -28.81 3.28
N HIS A 194 16.37 -29.23 3.62
CA HIS A 194 16.01 -30.65 3.69
C HIS A 194 16.11 -31.34 2.32
N ALA A 195 15.76 -30.63 1.24
CA ALA A 195 15.93 -31.16 -0.12
C ALA A 195 17.40 -31.28 -0.53
N ALA A 196 18.27 -30.39 -0.01
CA ALA A 196 19.70 -30.42 -0.28
C ALA A 196 20.44 -31.53 0.50
N GLU A 197 19.97 -31.88 1.69
CA GLU A 197 20.54 -32.95 2.52
C GLU A 197 20.39 -34.33 1.87
N ASN A 198 19.25 -34.58 1.20
CA ASN A 198 18.94 -35.85 0.54
C ASN A 198 18.51 -35.61 -0.92
N PRO A 199 19.45 -35.46 -1.87
CA PRO A 199 19.14 -35.12 -3.25
C PRO A 199 18.59 -36.32 -4.03
N THR A 200 17.35 -36.70 -3.74
CA THR A 200 16.61 -37.75 -4.44
C THR A 200 15.45 -37.15 -5.25
N GLY A 201 14.99 -37.85 -6.30
CA GLY A 201 13.83 -37.40 -7.09
C GLY A 201 12.54 -37.29 -6.26
N TYR A 202 12.40 -38.13 -5.23
CA TYR A 202 11.28 -38.09 -4.30
C TYR A 202 11.31 -36.82 -3.43
N GLU A 203 12.48 -36.49 -2.86
CA GLU A 203 12.67 -35.25 -2.08
C GLU A 203 12.50 -34.00 -2.94
N LEU A 204 12.95 -34.03 -4.20
CA LEU A 204 12.70 -32.96 -5.16
C LEU A 204 11.20 -32.76 -5.43
N LEU A 205 10.46 -33.84 -5.63
CA LEU A 205 9.02 -33.78 -5.83
C LEU A 205 8.31 -33.22 -4.60
N ARG A 206 8.69 -33.67 -3.40
CA ARG A 206 8.17 -33.13 -2.13
C ARG A 206 8.42 -31.63 -2.03
N PHE A 207 9.65 -31.21 -2.28
CA PHE A 207 10.05 -29.80 -2.29
C PHE A 207 9.21 -28.96 -3.25
N VAL A 208 9.03 -29.40 -4.50
CA VAL A 208 8.26 -28.66 -5.51
C VAL A 208 6.80 -28.50 -5.07
N ILE A 209 6.18 -29.56 -4.55
CA ILE A 209 4.78 -29.51 -4.12
C ILE A 209 4.61 -28.56 -2.93
N THR A 210 5.43 -28.69 -1.88
CA THR A 210 5.34 -27.85 -0.67
C THR A 210 5.77 -26.40 -0.94
N PHE A 211 6.69 -26.19 -1.89
CA PHE A 211 7.03 -24.86 -2.41
C PHE A 211 5.82 -24.21 -3.08
N ILE A 212 5.14 -24.91 -3.99
CA ILE A 212 3.98 -24.35 -4.69
C ILE A 212 2.84 -24.05 -3.71
N MET A 213 2.57 -24.93 -2.74
CA MET A 213 1.57 -24.68 -1.70
C MET A 213 1.86 -23.41 -0.89
N SER A 214 3.07 -23.29 -0.35
CA SER A 214 3.47 -22.13 0.47
C SER A 214 3.52 -20.85 -0.37
N TRP A 215 4.04 -20.93 -1.60
CA TRP A 215 4.04 -19.82 -2.55
C TRP A 215 2.62 -19.36 -2.88
N LYS A 216 1.67 -20.28 -3.05
CA LYS A 216 0.28 -19.92 -3.39
C LYS A 216 -0.37 -19.11 -2.27
N ILE A 217 -0.26 -19.57 -1.02
CA ILE A 217 -0.77 -18.84 0.15
C ILE A 217 -0.14 -17.45 0.23
N TRP A 218 1.19 -17.36 0.09
CA TRP A 218 1.89 -16.07 0.12
C TRP A 218 1.45 -15.14 -1.02
N SER A 219 1.27 -15.67 -2.22
CA SER A 219 0.83 -14.91 -3.41
C SER A 219 -0.57 -14.34 -3.22
N ASP A 220 -1.50 -15.13 -2.70
CA ASP A 220 -2.88 -14.68 -2.45
C ASP A 220 -2.92 -13.61 -1.36
N LEU A 221 -2.15 -13.79 -0.29
CA LEU A 221 -2.02 -12.81 0.78
C LEU A 221 -1.45 -11.48 0.27
N ALA A 222 -0.39 -11.54 -0.54
CA ALA A 222 0.20 -10.37 -1.18
C ALA A 222 -0.79 -9.66 -2.12
N LEU A 223 -1.65 -10.41 -2.80
CA LEU A 223 -2.68 -9.88 -3.68
C LEU A 223 -3.77 -9.12 -2.89
N ILE A 224 -4.27 -9.69 -1.79
CA ILE A 224 -5.27 -9.01 -0.94
C ILE A 224 -4.72 -7.69 -0.40
N ILE A 225 -3.51 -7.71 0.13
CA ILE A 225 -2.83 -6.54 0.68
C ILE A 225 -2.62 -5.47 -0.40
N SER A 226 -2.35 -5.89 -1.64
CA SER A 226 -2.20 -4.97 -2.76
C SER A 226 -3.53 -4.36 -3.22
N TRP A 227 -4.63 -5.11 -3.15
CA TRP A 227 -5.94 -4.67 -3.64
C TRP A 227 -6.68 -3.78 -2.64
N PHE A 228 -6.55 -4.08 -1.35
CA PHE A 228 -7.34 -3.44 -0.30
C PHE A 228 -6.47 -2.69 0.70
N GLU A 229 -6.91 -1.49 1.07
CA GLU A 229 -6.27 -0.73 2.14
C GLU A 229 -6.56 -1.39 3.49
N THR A 230 -5.52 -1.59 4.31
CA THR A 230 -5.62 -2.34 5.56
C THR A 230 -5.58 -1.40 6.75
N ASP A 231 -6.75 -0.95 7.22
CA ASP A 231 -6.85 -0.02 8.35
C ASP A 231 -7.51 -0.62 9.61
N ASP A 232 -7.90 -1.90 9.58
CA ASP A 232 -8.73 -2.52 10.62
C ASP A 232 -8.09 -3.68 11.36
N ILE A 233 -8.53 -3.86 12.60
CA ILE A 233 -8.18 -5.01 13.45
C ILE A 233 -8.64 -6.33 12.82
N ALA A 234 -9.87 -6.38 12.31
CA ALA A 234 -10.43 -7.60 11.73
C ALA A 234 -9.58 -8.15 10.56
N GLN A 235 -9.07 -7.27 9.69
CA GLN A 235 -8.19 -7.66 8.59
C GLN A 235 -6.82 -8.12 9.10
N ARG A 236 -6.25 -7.44 10.11
CA ARG A 236 -4.99 -7.88 10.73
C ARG A 236 -5.12 -9.26 11.40
N ILE A 237 -6.22 -9.54 12.09
CA ILE A 237 -6.52 -10.86 12.66
C ILE A 237 -6.64 -11.90 11.55
N SER A 238 -7.30 -11.56 10.44
CA SER A 238 -7.42 -12.45 9.28
C SER A 238 -6.05 -12.80 8.68
N ILE A 239 -5.15 -11.80 8.57
CA ILE A 239 -3.78 -12.01 8.10
C ILE A 239 -2.99 -12.88 9.10
N LEU A 240 -3.10 -12.61 10.41
CA LEU A 240 -2.45 -13.42 11.46
C LEU A 240 -2.92 -14.87 11.43
N PHE A 241 -4.22 -15.10 11.20
CA PHE A 241 -4.78 -16.44 11.06
C PHE A 241 -4.18 -17.19 9.86
N ILE A 242 -4.04 -16.53 8.71
CA ILE A 242 -3.39 -17.12 7.52
C ILE A 242 -1.92 -17.43 7.81
N MET A 243 -1.22 -16.55 8.53
CA MET A 243 0.17 -16.80 8.94
C MET A 243 0.28 -17.99 9.90
N ALA A 244 -0.66 -18.15 10.83
CA ALA A 244 -0.71 -19.32 11.70
C ALA A 244 -0.94 -20.61 10.90
N CYS A 245 -1.81 -20.59 9.89
CA CYS A 245 -1.99 -21.72 8.98
C CYS A 245 -0.72 -22.01 8.16
N LEU A 246 -0.03 -20.96 7.70
CA LEU A 246 1.22 -21.10 6.95
C LEU A 246 2.32 -21.73 7.82
N LEU A 247 2.42 -21.34 9.09
CA LEU A 247 3.31 -21.98 10.06
C LEU A 247 2.95 -23.45 10.31
N GLY A 248 1.65 -23.76 10.47
CA GLY A 248 1.17 -25.14 10.61
C GLY A 248 1.45 -25.99 9.38
N LEU A 249 1.41 -25.40 8.18
CA LEU A 249 1.85 -26.05 6.96
C LEU A 249 3.36 -26.35 7.01
N THR A 250 4.17 -25.41 7.49
CA THR A 250 5.63 -25.58 7.57
C THR A 250 6.06 -26.66 8.55
N THR A 251 5.41 -26.79 9.70
CA THR A 251 5.78 -27.85 10.66
C THR A 251 5.51 -29.26 10.12
N ASN A 252 4.54 -29.39 9.20
CA ASN A 252 4.14 -30.67 8.62
C ASN A 252 4.75 -30.93 7.22
N MET A 253 5.60 -30.03 6.69
CA MET A 253 6.06 -30.15 5.30
C MET A 253 7.21 -31.15 5.09
N LEU A 254 7.97 -31.46 6.15
CA LEU A 254 9.14 -32.34 6.06
C LEU A 254 8.69 -33.80 5.92
N GLU A 255 7.78 -34.25 6.78
CA GLU A 255 7.20 -35.61 6.75
C GLU A 255 5.91 -35.71 5.91
N ALA A 256 5.73 -34.76 4.98
CA ALA A 256 4.49 -34.52 4.25
C ALA A 256 3.90 -35.76 3.59
N PHE A 257 4.73 -36.68 3.09
CA PHE A 257 4.26 -37.86 2.34
C PHE A 257 4.36 -39.16 3.14
N GLU A 258 4.82 -39.08 4.39
CA GLU A 258 4.95 -40.24 5.29
C GLU A 258 3.78 -40.28 6.26
N ASN A 259 3.75 -39.36 7.23
CA ASN A 259 2.80 -39.41 8.35
C ASN A 259 1.91 -38.16 8.47
N THR A 260 2.36 -37.01 7.98
CA THR A 260 1.71 -35.71 8.26
C THR A 260 0.93 -35.13 7.08
N TYR A 261 0.75 -35.89 5.99
CA TYR A 261 0.04 -35.46 4.78
C TYR A 261 -1.34 -34.83 5.06
N LYS A 262 -2.12 -35.49 5.92
CA LYS A 262 -3.48 -35.04 6.27
C LYS A 262 -3.45 -33.69 7.00
N MET A 263 -2.51 -33.52 7.93
CA MET A 263 -2.34 -32.27 8.68
C MET A 263 -1.83 -31.15 7.77
N LEU A 264 -0.87 -31.44 6.89
CA LEU A 264 -0.37 -30.50 5.88
C LEU A 264 -1.51 -29.95 5.02
N ILE A 265 -2.33 -30.84 4.47
CA ILE A 265 -3.47 -30.46 3.63
C ILE A 265 -4.53 -29.73 4.44
N ALA A 266 -4.80 -30.14 5.67
CA ALA A 266 -5.77 -29.45 6.52
C ALA A 266 -5.38 -27.98 6.72
N PHE A 267 -4.12 -27.67 7.02
CA PHE A 267 -3.65 -26.29 7.15
C PHE A 267 -3.69 -25.53 5.81
N TYR A 268 -3.28 -26.18 4.71
CA TYR A 268 -3.36 -25.60 3.37
C TYR A 268 -4.80 -25.24 2.99
N LEU A 269 -5.73 -26.19 3.10
CA LEU A 269 -7.15 -26.01 2.79
C LEU A 269 -7.79 -24.97 3.70
N THR A 270 -7.47 -24.98 5.00
CA THR A 270 -8.00 -23.99 5.94
C THR A 270 -7.61 -22.57 5.52
N ALA A 271 -6.33 -22.35 5.18
CA ALA A 271 -5.87 -21.06 4.67
C ALA A 271 -6.58 -20.68 3.36
N ARG A 272 -6.69 -21.61 2.41
CA ARG A 272 -7.28 -21.37 1.09
C ARG A 272 -8.78 -21.09 1.18
N LEU A 273 -9.54 -21.92 1.89
CA LEU A 273 -10.98 -21.73 2.07
C LEU A 273 -11.31 -20.48 2.89
N PHE A 274 -10.49 -20.14 3.88
CA PHE A 274 -10.60 -18.87 4.60
C PHE A 274 -10.37 -17.66 3.67
N MET A 275 -9.38 -17.73 2.78
CA MET A 275 -9.17 -16.69 1.76
C MET A 275 -10.34 -16.61 0.78
N GLY A 276 -10.87 -17.76 0.35
CA GLY A 276 -12.03 -17.84 -0.53
C GLY A 276 -13.29 -17.25 0.10
N SER A 277 -13.54 -17.52 1.39
CA SER A 277 -14.66 -16.93 2.13
C SER A 277 -14.46 -15.44 2.40
N TYR A 278 -13.22 -15.02 2.67
CA TYR A 278 -12.86 -13.61 2.80
C TYR A 278 -13.11 -12.84 1.49
N PHE A 279 -12.79 -13.41 0.32
CA PHE A 279 -13.16 -12.80 -0.96
C PHE A 279 -14.67 -12.69 -1.18
N LEU A 280 -15.46 -13.69 -0.76
CA LEU A 280 -16.93 -13.60 -0.82
C LEU A 280 -17.47 -12.52 0.12
N PHE A 281 -16.91 -12.41 1.33
CA PHE A 281 -17.25 -11.33 2.26
C PHE A 281 -16.95 -9.96 1.67
N LEU A 282 -15.77 -9.78 1.06
CA LEU A 282 -15.41 -8.53 0.37
C LEU A 282 -16.32 -8.26 -0.84
N ALA A 283 -16.68 -9.30 -1.60
CA ALA A 283 -17.64 -9.18 -2.69
C ALA A 283 -18.99 -8.69 -2.17
N TRP A 284 -19.43 -9.16 -1.00
CA TRP A 284 -20.66 -8.68 -0.39
C TRP A 284 -20.57 -7.19 0.00
N CYS A 285 -19.48 -6.78 0.66
CA CYS A 285 -19.26 -5.40 1.12
C CYS A 285 -19.02 -4.37 0.00
N ILE A 286 -18.38 -4.77 -1.10
CA ILE A 286 -17.96 -3.88 -2.20
C ILE A 286 -18.59 -4.37 -3.52
N PRO A 287 -19.82 -3.90 -3.83
CA PRO A 287 -20.53 -4.36 -5.01
C PRO A 287 -19.82 -4.05 -6.34
N MET A 288 -18.95 -3.04 -6.36
CA MET A 288 -18.22 -2.58 -7.54
C MET A 288 -17.31 -3.64 -8.16
N VAL A 289 -16.59 -4.43 -7.36
CA VAL A 289 -15.60 -5.43 -7.84
C VAL A 289 -16.07 -6.88 -7.64
N ARG A 290 -17.38 -7.08 -7.45
CA ARG A 290 -18.00 -8.39 -7.14
C ARG A 290 -17.61 -9.50 -8.09
N GLY A 291 -17.65 -9.24 -9.39
CA GLY A 291 -17.37 -10.24 -10.42
C GLY A 291 -16.00 -10.87 -10.26
N MET A 292 -14.96 -10.03 -10.12
CA MET A 292 -13.59 -10.50 -9.92
C MET A 292 -13.44 -11.26 -8.60
N LEU A 293 -14.02 -10.77 -7.50
CA LEU A 293 -13.86 -11.42 -6.19
C LEU A 293 -14.56 -12.78 -6.12
N ILE A 294 -15.74 -12.90 -6.73
CA ILE A 294 -16.43 -14.19 -6.87
C ILE A 294 -15.63 -15.13 -7.76
N ALA A 295 -15.09 -14.65 -8.88
CA ALA A 295 -14.24 -15.45 -9.75
C ALA A 295 -13.00 -15.97 -9.00
N GLN A 296 -12.33 -15.13 -8.18
CA GLN A 296 -11.23 -15.56 -7.33
C GLN A 296 -11.65 -16.64 -6.32
N SER A 297 -12.82 -16.48 -5.69
CA SER A 297 -13.34 -17.50 -4.76
C SER A 297 -13.61 -18.84 -5.47
N ILE A 298 -14.15 -18.82 -6.69
CA ILE A 298 -14.38 -20.03 -7.50
C ILE A 298 -13.06 -20.70 -7.89
N ILE A 299 -12.05 -19.92 -8.32
CA ILE A 299 -10.70 -20.43 -8.63
C ILE A 299 -10.07 -21.10 -7.41
N ILE A 300 -10.39 -20.66 -6.20
CA ILE A 300 -9.92 -21.30 -4.96
C ILE A 300 -10.70 -22.59 -4.68
N ALA A 301 -12.02 -22.55 -4.83
CA ALA A 301 -12.88 -23.69 -4.50
C ALA A 301 -12.60 -24.93 -5.37
N ILE A 302 -12.34 -24.75 -6.67
CA ILE A 302 -12.14 -25.87 -7.60
C ILE A 302 -10.92 -26.74 -7.20
N PRO A 303 -9.71 -26.19 -7.05
CA PRO A 303 -8.55 -26.95 -6.56
C PRO A 303 -8.74 -27.43 -5.12
N SER A 304 -9.42 -26.69 -4.25
CA SER A 304 -9.70 -27.14 -2.88
C SER A 304 -10.45 -28.48 -2.85
N VAL A 305 -11.42 -28.71 -3.75
CA VAL A 305 -12.10 -30.01 -3.86
C VAL A 305 -11.13 -31.12 -4.26
N LEU A 306 -10.20 -30.85 -5.18
CA LEU A 306 -9.19 -31.82 -5.60
C LEU A 306 -8.20 -32.15 -4.48
N TRP A 307 -7.80 -31.15 -3.69
CA TRP A 307 -6.97 -31.34 -2.49
C TRP A 307 -7.68 -32.15 -1.40
N ILE A 308 -9.00 -32.04 -1.27
CA ILE A 308 -9.78 -32.91 -0.37
C ILE A 308 -9.81 -34.34 -0.92
N GLY A 309 -9.98 -34.49 -2.23
CA GLY A 309 -9.94 -35.79 -2.90
C GLY A 309 -8.59 -36.49 -2.73
N SER A 310 -7.49 -35.75 -2.75
CA SER A 310 -6.13 -36.32 -2.65
C SER A 310 -5.85 -36.99 -1.29
N ILE A 311 -6.59 -36.64 -0.23
CA ILE A 311 -6.49 -37.29 1.09
C ILE A 311 -6.96 -38.75 1.05
N HIS A 312 -7.92 -39.06 0.19
CA HIS A 312 -8.59 -40.36 0.15
C HIS A 312 -7.91 -41.36 -0.79
N ILE A 313 -6.79 -40.96 -1.41
CA ILE A 313 -6.15 -41.72 -2.48
C ILE A 313 -4.73 -42.06 -2.06
N ASP A 314 -4.33 -43.30 -2.29
CA ASP A 314 -3.01 -43.80 -1.92
C ASP A 314 -1.93 -43.45 -2.96
N LEU A 315 -0.68 -43.53 -2.54
CA LEU A 315 0.46 -43.41 -3.45
C LEU A 315 0.50 -44.63 -4.40
N PRO A 316 0.83 -44.46 -5.70
CA PRO A 316 1.37 -43.26 -6.35
C PRO A 316 0.32 -42.36 -7.05
N GLN A 317 -0.93 -42.81 -7.19
CA GLN A 317 -1.98 -42.09 -7.94
C GLN A 317 -2.29 -40.71 -7.36
N ARG A 318 -2.07 -40.54 -6.05
CA ARG A 318 -2.15 -39.25 -5.35
C ARG A 318 -1.34 -38.14 -6.05
N PHE A 319 -0.16 -38.43 -6.60
CA PHE A 319 0.66 -37.42 -7.28
C PHE A 319 -0.01 -36.83 -8.52
N ALA A 320 -0.78 -37.64 -9.27
CA ALA A 320 -1.49 -37.15 -10.45
C ALA A 320 -2.56 -36.12 -10.07
N ILE A 321 -3.29 -36.36 -8.98
CA ILE A 321 -4.34 -35.45 -8.50
C ILE A 321 -3.73 -34.17 -7.94
N ILE A 322 -2.63 -34.28 -7.19
CA ILE A 322 -1.87 -33.11 -6.74
C ILE A 322 -1.40 -32.28 -7.94
N ALA A 323 -0.86 -32.92 -8.97
CA ALA A 323 -0.39 -32.22 -10.17
C ALA A 323 -1.53 -31.49 -10.89
N ILE A 324 -2.70 -32.11 -11.02
CA ILE A 324 -3.90 -31.48 -11.61
C ILE A 324 -4.36 -30.30 -10.75
N ALA A 325 -4.43 -30.47 -9.42
CA ALA A 325 -4.83 -29.41 -8.50
C ALA A 325 -3.89 -28.19 -8.60
N ILE A 326 -2.58 -28.43 -8.62
CA ILE A 326 -1.55 -27.40 -8.79
C ILE A 326 -1.68 -26.69 -10.15
N LEU A 327 -1.89 -27.45 -11.23
CA LEU A 327 -2.01 -26.88 -12.57
C LEU A 327 -3.21 -25.92 -12.64
N ILE A 328 -4.35 -26.29 -12.05
CA ILE A 328 -5.52 -25.41 -11.97
C ILE A 328 -5.24 -24.20 -11.07
N ASP A 329 -4.59 -24.39 -9.92
CA ASP A 329 -4.20 -23.30 -9.00
C ASP A 329 -3.29 -22.26 -9.70
N LEU A 330 -2.35 -22.70 -10.53
CA LEU A 330 -1.40 -21.84 -11.24
C LEU A 330 -2.03 -21.14 -12.46
N THR A 331 -2.88 -21.85 -13.20
CA THR A 331 -3.46 -21.35 -14.44
C THR A 331 -4.79 -20.62 -14.24
N GLY A 332 -5.46 -20.79 -13.10
CA GLY A 332 -6.82 -20.29 -12.87
C GLY A 332 -7.01 -18.80 -13.12
N THR A 333 -6.11 -17.95 -12.60
CA THR A 333 -6.19 -16.50 -12.79
C THR A 333 -6.01 -16.09 -14.26
N VAL A 334 -5.07 -16.75 -14.97
CA VAL A 334 -4.83 -16.51 -16.39
C VAL A 334 -6.01 -17.01 -17.22
N GLY A 335 -6.57 -18.17 -16.85
CA GLY A 335 -7.76 -18.75 -17.44
C GLY A 335 -8.96 -17.81 -17.40
N VAL A 336 -9.20 -17.09 -16.30
CA VAL A 336 -10.29 -16.10 -16.22
C VAL A 336 -10.09 -14.94 -17.18
N ILE A 337 -8.86 -14.46 -17.38
CA ILE A 337 -8.57 -13.39 -18.34
C ILE A 337 -8.79 -13.90 -19.77
N PHE A 338 -8.33 -15.11 -20.08
CA PHE A 338 -8.58 -15.73 -21.40
C PHE A 338 -10.06 -15.97 -21.65
N LEU A 339 -10.82 -16.41 -20.65
CA LEU A 339 -12.27 -16.59 -20.75
C LEU A 339 -12.97 -15.25 -20.96
N ALA A 340 -12.60 -14.20 -20.22
CA ALA A 340 -13.19 -12.87 -20.38
C ALA A 340 -12.91 -12.28 -21.77
N ARG A 341 -11.70 -12.48 -22.32
CA ARG A 341 -11.35 -12.03 -23.68
C ARG A 341 -11.98 -12.90 -24.76
N GLY A 342 -12.01 -14.23 -24.57
CA GLY A 342 -12.55 -15.21 -25.50
C GLY A 342 -14.07 -15.23 -25.54
N ALA A 343 -14.77 -14.80 -24.47
CA ALA A 343 -16.22 -14.66 -24.44
C ALA A 343 -16.76 -13.77 -25.58
N LYS A 344 -15.98 -12.76 -25.99
CA LYS A 344 -16.30 -11.86 -27.11
C LYS A 344 -16.31 -12.57 -28.46
N ASN A 345 -15.46 -13.59 -28.61
CA ASN A 345 -15.39 -14.39 -29.84
C ASN A 345 -16.48 -15.47 -29.90
N ILE A 346 -17.01 -15.90 -28.75
CA ILE A 346 -18.02 -16.97 -28.66
C ILE A 346 -19.43 -16.43 -28.85
N SER A 347 -19.79 -15.31 -28.19
CA SER A 347 -21.12 -14.74 -28.31
C SER A 347 -21.17 -13.28 -27.89
N THR A 348 -21.95 -12.47 -28.60
CA THR A 348 -22.22 -11.07 -28.26
C THR A 348 -22.90 -10.93 -26.88
N ARG A 349 -23.72 -11.91 -26.46
CA ARG A 349 -24.36 -11.92 -25.12
C ARG A 349 -23.37 -12.23 -24.00
N LEU A 350 -22.44 -13.16 -24.23
CA LEU A 350 -21.38 -13.48 -23.26
C LEU A 350 -20.35 -12.36 -23.16
N GLY A 351 -20.00 -11.73 -24.29
CA GLY A 351 -19.11 -10.56 -24.32
C GLY A 351 -19.67 -9.38 -23.52
N THR A 352 -20.94 -9.04 -23.71
CA THR A 352 -21.62 -7.96 -22.97
C THR A 352 -21.83 -8.27 -21.49
N TRP A 353 -22.08 -9.54 -21.13
CA TRP A 353 -22.09 -9.99 -19.74
C TRP A 353 -20.69 -9.88 -19.10
N ALA A 354 -19.65 -10.35 -19.79
CA ALA A 354 -18.28 -10.29 -19.31
C ALA A 354 -17.83 -8.84 -19.13
N ASP A 355 -18.09 -7.96 -20.11
CA ASP A 355 -17.77 -6.54 -20.01
C ASP A 355 -18.48 -5.85 -18.83
N ARG A 356 -19.70 -6.29 -18.48
CA ARG A 356 -20.43 -5.77 -17.31
C ARG A 356 -19.88 -6.30 -15.98
N VAL A 357 -19.66 -7.62 -15.87
CA VAL A 357 -19.20 -8.26 -14.64
C VAL A 357 -17.77 -7.88 -14.31
N PHE A 358 -16.97 -7.66 -15.35
CA PHE A 358 -15.59 -7.28 -15.27
C PHE A 358 -15.38 -5.79 -15.60
N GLU A 359 -16.39 -4.92 -15.51
CA GLU A 359 -16.19 -3.48 -15.82
C GLU A 359 -15.14 -2.83 -14.89
N PHE A 360 -15.01 -3.36 -13.67
CA PHE A 360 -14.07 -2.91 -12.65
C PHE A 360 -13.13 -4.05 -12.24
N TYR A 361 -11.83 -3.87 -12.52
CA TYR A 361 -10.80 -4.82 -12.09
C TYR A 361 -9.90 -4.14 -11.05
N PRO A 362 -9.69 -4.72 -9.86
CA PRO A 362 -8.70 -4.21 -8.93
C PRO A 362 -7.30 -4.28 -9.56
N ALA A 363 -6.59 -3.16 -9.50
CA ALA A 363 -5.25 -3.03 -10.05
C ALA A 363 -4.22 -3.23 -8.94
N THR A 364 -3.16 -4.00 -9.23
CA THR A 364 -2.01 -4.09 -8.33
C THR A 364 -1.05 -2.96 -8.65
N ASN A 365 -0.58 -2.24 -7.63
CA ASN A 365 0.50 -1.27 -7.82
C ASN A 365 1.79 -2.02 -8.22
N ILE A 366 2.19 -1.85 -9.48
CA ILE A 366 3.32 -2.57 -10.10
C ILE A 366 4.63 -2.20 -9.40
N GLU A 367 4.80 -0.94 -8.99
CA GLU A 367 6.00 -0.50 -8.30
C GLU A 367 6.14 -1.18 -6.93
N HIS A 368 5.04 -1.22 -6.18
CA HIS A 368 5.01 -1.87 -4.86
C HIS A 368 5.29 -3.38 -4.99
N LYS A 369 4.68 -4.04 -5.99
CA LYS A 369 4.91 -5.47 -6.27
C LYS A 369 6.36 -5.76 -6.66
N ASN A 370 6.95 -4.93 -7.52
CA ASN A 370 8.33 -5.10 -7.96
C ASN A 370 9.32 -4.88 -6.81
N ARG A 371 9.10 -3.86 -5.97
CA ARG A 371 9.88 -3.64 -4.74
C ARG A 371 9.79 -4.85 -3.81
N LYS A 372 8.59 -5.42 -3.63
CA LYS A 372 8.35 -6.61 -2.81
C LYS A 372 9.12 -7.83 -3.32
N ASN A 373 9.01 -8.13 -4.61
CA ASN A 373 9.73 -9.25 -5.23
C ASN A 373 11.25 -9.08 -5.11
N LYS A 374 11.76 -7.87 -5.36
CA LYS A 374 13.19 -7.55 -5.23
C LYS A 374 13.68 -7.77 -3.79
N ARG A 375 12.92 -7.30 -2.79
CA ARG A 375 13.25 -7.54 -1.37
C ARG A 375 13.35 -9.02 -1.04
N ILE A 376 12.41 -9.84 -1.52
CA ILE A 376 12.43 -11.29 -1.28
C ILE A 376 13.65 -11.93 -1.91
N CYS A 377 13.98 -11.58 -3.16
CA CYS A 377 15.19 -12.05 -3.82
C CYS A 377 16.44 -11.65 -3.03
N ASP A 378 16.55 -10.39 -2.60
CA ASP A 378 17.71 -9.88 -1.86
C ASP A 378 17.85 -10.55 -0.48
N ILE A 379 16.76 -10.71 0.27
CA ILE A 379 16.76 -11.39 1.58
C ILE A 379 17.12 -12.86 1.41
N SER A 380 16.54 -13.54 0.42
CA SER A 380 16.87 -14.93 0.09
C SER A 380 18.35 -15.04 -0.26
N LEU A 381 18.87 -14.21 -1.17
CA LEU A 381 20.29 -14.24 -1.55
C LEU A 381 21.22 -14.02 -0.34
N ARG A 382 20.86 -13.13 0.58
CA ARG A 382 21.68 -12.88 1.79
C ARG A 382 21.63 -14.06 2.76
N LEU A 383 20.47 -14.67 2.97
CA LEU A 383 20.31 -15.83 3.86
C LEU A 383 21.01 -17.06 3.29
N PHE A 384 20.76 -17.41 2.03
CA PHE A 384 21.40 -18.53 1.35
C PHE A 384 22.90 -18.28 1.14
N GLY A 385 23.30 -17.09 0.69
CA GLY A 385 24.70 -16.73 0.46
C GLY A 385 25.56 -16.73 1.73
N ARG A 386 25.04 -16.24 2.87
CA ARG A 386 25.76 -16.33 4.15
C ARG A 386 25.88 -17.78 4.65
N ARG A 387 24.84 -18.61 4.49
CA ARG A 387 24.91 -20.03 4.88
C ARG A 387 25.91 -20.83 4.05
N TYR A 388 25.99 -20.60 2.74
CA TYR A 388 27.00 -21.25 1.90
C TYR A 388 28.43 -20.85 2.27
N HIS A 389 28.66 -19.58 2.64
CA HIS A 389 29.97 -19.14 3.13
C HIS A 389 30.34 -19.73 4.50
N ILE A 390 29.37 -19.95 5.39
CA ILE A 390 29.60 -20.58 6.70
C ILE A 390 29.82 -22.09 6.55
N SER A 391 29.08 -22.76 5.66
CA SER A 391 29.25 -24.19 5.35
C SER A 391 30.63 -24.46 4.71
N LYS A 392 31.07 -23.65 3.73
CA LYS A 392 32.43 -23.74 3.18
C LYS A 392 33.54 -23.48 4.20
N ARG A 393 33.32 -22.61 5.20
CA ARG A 393 34.29 -22.38 6.27
C ARG A 393 34.38 -23.54 7.26
N ARG A 394 33.29 -24.30 7.49
CA ARG A 394 33.34 -25.52 8.33
C ARG A 394 33.95 -26.72 7.61
N ALA A 395 33.81 -26.82 6.28
CA ALA A 395 34.46 -27.88 5.50
C ALA A 395 35.99 -27.70 5.33
N PHE A 396 36.55 -26.54 5.75
CA PHE A 396 37.96 -26.19 5.62
C PHE A 396 38.74 -26.15 6.95
N TRP A 397 38.13 -26.62 8.04
CA TRP A 397 38.82 -26.82 9.32
C TRP A 397 38.63 -28.29 9.72
N PRO A 398 39.70 -29.12 9.64
CA PRO A 398 39.67 -30.50 10.13
C PRO A 398 39.48 -30.57 11.64
#